data_AF-A0A969DL73-F1
#
_entry.id   AF-A0A969DL73-F1
#
_cell.length_a   1.000
_cell.length_b   1.000
_cell.length_c   1.000
_cell.angle_alpha   90.00
_cell.angle_beta   90.00
_cell.angle_gamma   90.00
#
_symmetry.space_group_name_H-M   'P 1'
#
loop_
_entity.id
_entity.type
_entity.pdbx_description
1 polymer ?
#
loop_
_entity_poly.entity_id
_entity_poly.type
_entity_poly.pdbx_seq_one_letter_code
_entity_poly.pdbx_strand_id
1 'polypeptide(L)' 'MSETIGRVLLVDDEAGLREAVQAYLEDSGFTVEVA' A
#
# COMPACT_ATOMS: atom_id res chain seq x y z
N MET A 1 10.85 -17.57 3.54
CA MET A 1 10.61 -16.20 4.02
C MET A 1 10.11 -15.44 2.81
N SER A 2 8.89 -14.89 2.87
CA SER A 2 8.21 -14.34 1.69
C SER A 2 8.99 -13.13 1.15
N GLU A 3 9.30 -13.15 -0.14
CA GLU A 3 9.93 -12.03 -0.85
C GLU A 3 8.98 -10.82 -0.82
N THR A 4 9.35 -9.77 -0.11
CA THR A 4 8.66 -8.47 -0.22
C THR A 4 8.88 -7.96 -1.64
N ILE A 5 7.79 -7.78 -2.38
CA ILE A 5 7.82 -7.43 -3.81
C ILE A 5 8.37 -6.01 -4.02
N GLY A 6 8.22 -5.13 -3.01
CA GLY A 6 8.79 -3.78 -3.00
C GLY A 6 8.17 -2.89 -1.92
N ARG A 7 8.66 -1.66 -1.81
CA ARG A 7 8.10 -0.61 -0.96
C ARG A 7 7.43 0.46 -1.83
N VAL A 8 6.24 0.91 -1.44
CA VAL A 8 5.42 1.87 -2.19
C VAL A 8 5.02 3.02 -1.27
N LEU A 9 5.10 4.26 -1.77
CA LEU A 9 4.54 5.43 -1.10
C LEU A 9 3.21 5.78 -1.79
N LEU A 10 2.12 5.65 -1.06
CA LEU A 10 0.79 5.99 -1.52
C LEU A 10 0.46 7.43 -1.11
N VAL A 11 0.26 8.29 -2.10
CA VAL A 11 -0.10 9.71 -1.93
C VAL A 11 -1.44 9.93 -2.60
N ASP A 12 -2.46 10.22 -1.80
CA ASP A 12 -3.83 10.47 -2.25
C ASP A 12 -4.48 11.51 -1.31
N ASP A 13 -5.31 12.42 -1.82
CA ASP A 13 -5.99 13.44 -1.01
C ASP A 13 -7.26 12.92 -0.33
N GLU A 14 -7.82 11.79 -0.80
CA GLU A 14 -9.01 11.18 -0.24
C GLU A 14 -8.68 9.98 0.67
N ALA A 15 -9.09 10.05 1.93
CA ALA A 15 -8.80 8.99 2.91
C ALA A 15 -9.38 7.63 2.52
N GLY A 16 -10.60 7.59 1.98
CA GLY A 16 -11.27 6.34 1.63
C GLY A 16 -10.60 5.58 0.48
N LEU A 17 -10.10 6.30 -0.53
CA LEU A 17 -9.37 5.70 -1.64
C LEU A 17 -8.02 5.17 -1.17
N ARG A 18 -7.35 5.95 -0.31
CA ARG A 18 -6.07 5.60 0.30
C ARG A 18 -6.13 4.28 1.07
N GLU A 19 -7.13 4.12 1.94
CA GLU A 19 -7.31 2.90 2.73
C GLU A 19 -7.59 1.68 1.85
N ALA A 20 -8.44 1.82 0.83
CA ALA A 20 -8.77 0.73 -0.08
C ALA A 20 -7.55 0.26 -0.89
N VAL A 21 -6.75 1.21 -1.41
CA VAL A 21 -5.56 0.90 -2.21
C VAL A 21 -4.43 0.35 -1.33
N GLN A 22 -4.25 0.88 -0.11
CA GLN A 22 -3.28 0.33 0.83
C GLN A 22 -3.56 -1.15 1.12
N ALA A 23 -4.80 -1.49 1.50
CA ALA A 23 -5.17 -2.86 1.81
C ALA A 23 -4.93 -3.82 0.64
N TYR A 24 -5.24 -3.39 -0.59
CA TYR A 24 -5.01 -4.18 -1.79
C TYR A 24 -3.52 -4.45 -2.06
N LEU A 25 -2.68 -3.43 -1.91
CA LEU A 25 -1.24 -3.53 -2.14
C LEU A 25 -0.54 -4.36 -1.05
N GLU A 26 -0.97 -4.23 0.21
CA GLU A 26 -0.45 -5.04 1.32
C GLU A 26 -0.83 -6.51 1.15
N ASP A 27 -2.08 -6.82 0.76
CA ASP A 27 -2.51 -8.20 0.42
C ASP A 27 -1.71 -8.79 -0.76
N SER A 28 -1.32 -7.94 -1.70
CA SER A 28 -0.46 -8.30 -2.82
C SER A 28 1.02 -8.50 -2.42
N GLY A 29 1.40 -8.26 -1.16
CA GLY A 29 2.76 -8.49 -0.65
C GLY A 29 3.70 -7.29 -0.73
N PHE A 30 3.18 -6.08 -0.95
CA PHE A 30 3.95 -4.85 -0.88
C PHE A 30 3.97 -4.29 0.55
N THR A 31 5.02 -3.54 0.88
CA THR A 31 5.03 -2.67 2.05
C THR A 31 4.60 -1.28 1.62
N VAL A 32 3.45 -0.82 2.11
CA VAL A 32 2.88 0.48 1.74
C VAL A 32 3.14 1.48 2.86
N GLU A 33 3.65 2.65 2.49
CA GLU A 33 3.70 3.83 3.34
C GLU A 33 2.74 4.87 2.81
N VAL A 34 2.21 5.67 3.72
CA VAL A 34 1.19 6.66 3.43
C VAL A 34 1.73 8.04 3.77
N ALA A 35 1.58 9.00 2.85
CA ALA A 35 1.87 10.42 3.08
C ALA A 35 0.62 11.28 2.88
#